data_AF-A0A7C3AQR7-F1
#
_entry.id   AF-A0A7C3AQR7-F1
#
_cell.length_a   1.000
_cell.length_b   1.000
_cell.length_c   1.000
_cell.angle_alpha   90.00
_cell.angle_beta   90.00
_cell.angle_gamma   90.00
#
_symmetry.space_group_name_H-M   'P 1'
#
loop_
_entity.id
_entity.type
_entity.pdbx_description
1 polymer ?
#
loop_
_entity_poly.entity_id
_entity_poly.type
_entity_poly.pdbx_seq_one_letter_code
_entity_poly.pdbx_strand_id
1 'polypeptide(L)'
;MLFGQGSGYEHASLSVSAGDQIRRAIIVVEGFSNPGPVTPILRFSVNGLTLWEGISPFPHGDWGSVAWVIDDPSLLIGSSIRVMVSNATPGAAQQEPWVAITTVTVYYE
;
A
#
# COMPACT_ATOMS: atom_id res chain seq x y z
N MET A 1 9.16 -3.18 5.95
CA MET A 1 8.45 -2.86 7.21
C MET A 1 8.05 -1.40 7.15
N LEU A 2 6.79 -1.11 7.45
CA LEU A 2 6.20 0.23 7.49
C LEU A 2 5.91 0.58 8.94
N PHE A 3 6.69 1.51 9.50
CA PHE A 3 6.53 1.99 10.87
C PHE A 3 5.59 3.20 10.93
N GLY A 4 5.24 3.66 12.13
CA GLY A 4 4.25 4.72 12.27
C GLY A 4 4.62 6.04 11.59
N GLN A 5 3.62 6.86 11.30
CA GLN A 5 3.78 8.18 10.69
C GLN A 5 4.75 9.05 11.51
N GLY A 6 5.73 9.64 10.83
CA GLY A 6 6.81 10.42 11.45
C GLY A 6 8.07 9.61 11.75
N SER A 7 8.07 8.29 11.51
CA SER A 7 9.22 7.42 11.72
C SER A 7 10.32 7.57 10.67
N GLY A 8 10.01 8.08 9.47
CA GLY A 8 10.92 8.08 8.31
C GLY A 8 10.96 6.74 7.57
N TYR A 9 10.18 5.75 8.02
CA TYR A 9 10.05 4.42 7.45
C TYR A 9 8.58 4.03 7.29
N GLU A 10 7.70 5.02 7.13
CA GLU A 10 6.25 4.82 7.13
C GLU A 10 5.69 4.35 5.79
N HIS A 11 6.46 4.40 4.70
CA HIS A 11 5.96 4.09 3.37
C HIS A 11 6.93 3.23 2.55
N ALA A 12 6.35 2.47 1.61
CA ALA A 12 7.05 1.79 0.53
C ALA A 12 6.40 2.19 -0.79
N SER A 13 7.21 2.31 -1.84
CA SER A 13 6.72 2.63 -3.17
C SER A 13 7.30 1.69 -4.23
N LEU A 14 6.48 1.41 -5.24
CA LEU A 14 6.83 0.67 -6.44
C LEU A 14 6.39 1.48 -7.64
N SER A 15 7.25 1.61 -8.66
CA SER A 15 6.88 2.21 -9.94
C SER A 15 7.04 1.18 -11.05
N VAL A 16 6.00 1.00 -11.85
CA VAL A 16 5.97 0.07 -12.98
C VAL A 16 5.77 0.87 -14.27
N SER A 17 6.69 0.75 -15.22
CA SER A 17 6.49 1.30 -16.56
C SER A 17 5.51 0.41 -17.33
N ALA A 18 4.38 0.99 -17.76
CA ALA A 18 3.25 0.20 -18.27
C ALA A 18 2.67 0.73 -19.60
N GLY A 19 3.43 1.58 -20.30
CA GLY A 19 2.98 2.19 -21.57
C GLY A 19 1.90 3.26 -21.34
N ASP A 20 1.40 3.84 -22.43
CA ASP A 20 0.61 5.09 -22.34
C ASP A 20 -0.90 4.88 -22.16
N GLN A 21 -1.39 3.63 -22.22
CA GLN A 21 -2.83 3.34 -22.20
C GLN A 21 -3.14 2.12 -21.33
N ILE A 22 -3.23 2.36 -20.03
CA ILE A 22 -3.69 1.35 -19.08
C ILE A 22 -5.17 1.60 -18.82
N ARG A 23 -6.00 0.62 -19.16
CA ARG A 23 -7.45 0.66 -18.95
C ARG A 23 -7.82 0.18 -17.56
N ARG A 24 -7.06 -0.76 -17.03
CA ARG A 24 -7.33 -1.38 -15.73
C ARG A 24 -6.05 -1.82 -15.06
N ALA A 25 -6.01 -1.68 -13.74
CA ALA A 25 -4.95 -2.25 -12.91
C ALA A 25 -5.53 -3.02 -11.72
N ILE A 26 -4.94 -4.17 -11.42
CA ILE A 26 -5.20 -4.95 -10.21
C ILE A 26 -3.89 -4.98 -9.43
N ILE A 27 -3.92 -4.40 -8.23
CA ILE A 27 -2.75 -4.30 -7.36
C ILE A 27 -2.99 -5.22 -6.17
N VAL A 28 -2.26 -6.33 -6.13
CA VAL A 28 -2.30 -7.30 -5.04
C VAL A 28 -1.12 -7.03 -4.13
N VAL A 29 -1.40 -6.84 -2.85
CA VAL A 29 -0.38 -6.63 -1.83
C VAL A 29 -0.50 -7.73 -0.79
N GLU A 30 0.61 -8.39 -0.52
CA GLU A 30 0.75 -9.35 0.54
C GLU A 30 1.43 -8.71 1.74
N GLY A 31 0.81 -8.87 2.90
CA GLY A 31 1.26 -8.21 4.10
C GLY A 31 0.82 -8.90 5.37
N PHE A 32 1.36 -8.39 6.45
CA PHE A 32 1.14 -8.81 7.82
C PHE A 32 1.09 -7.54 8.67
N SER A 33 0.24 -7.48 9.70
CA SER A 33 0.22 -6.33 10.61
C SER A 33 0.45 -6.71 12.07
N ASN A 34 1.11 -5.81 12.79
CA ASN A 34 1.23 -5.89 14.24
C ASN A 34 0.68 -4.61 14.87
N PRO A 35 -0.48 -4.69 15.55
CA PRO A 35 -1.12 -3.51 16.12
C PRO A 35 -0.44 -2.98 17.39
N GLY A 36 0.31 -3.79 18.12
CA GLY A 36 0.78 -3.39 19.45
C GLY A 36 -0.33 -2.72 20.28
N PRO A 37 -0.17 -1.45 20.72
CA PRO A 37 -1.18 -0.75 21.50
C PRO A 37 -2.31 -0.12 20.67
N VAL A 38 -2.14 0.09 19.35
CA VAL A 38 -3.11 0.80 18.49
C VAL A 38 -3.17 0.16 17.11
N THR A 39 -4.37 -0.19 16.65
CA THR A 39 -4.56 -0.80 15.33
C THR A 39 -3.96 0.07 14.20
N PRO A 40 -3.14 -0.50 13.30
CA PRO A 40 -2.49 0.26 12.24
C PRO A 40 -3.52 0.69 11.20
N ILE A 41 -3.42 1.94 10.75
CA ILE A 41 -4.16 2.50 9.63
C ILE A 41 -3.25 2.41 8.42
N LEU A 42 -3.69 1.68 7.41
CA LEU A 42 -2.99 1.57 6.16
C LEU A 42 -3.57 2.58 5.17
N ARG A 43 -2.70 3.27 4.43
CA ARG A 43 -3.06 4.14 3.31
C ARG A 43 -2.44 3.59 2.04
N PHE A 44 -3.27 3.48 1.01
CA PHE A 44 -2.91 3.04 -0.32
C PHE A 44 -3.11 4.17 -1.33
N SER A 45 -2.07 4.45 -2.10
CA SER A 45 -2.09 5.52 -3.09
C SER A 45 -1.57 5.03 -4.43
N VAL A 46 -2.16 5.53 -5.51
CA VAL A 46 -1.69 5.34 -6.88
C VAL A 46 -1.48 6.70 -7.53
N ASN A 47 -0.32 6.88 -8.17
CA ASN A 47 0.07 8.12 -8.82
C ASN A 47 -0.04 9.36 -7.92
N GLY A 48 0.20 9.16 -6.61
CA GLY A 48 0.10 10.21 -5.60
C GLY A 48 -1.31 10.49 -5.07
N LEU A 49 -2.36 9.89 -5.64
CA LEU A 49 -3.72 9.98 -5.15
C LEU A 49 -4.00 8.84 -4.15
N THR A 50 -4.50 9.19 -2.96
CA THR A 50 -5.00 8.19 -2.01
C THR A 50 -6.30 7.59 -2.52
N LEU A 51 -6.29 6.28 -2.78
CA LEU A 51 -7.47 5.53 -3.22
C LEU A 51 -8.17 4.83 -2.06
N TRP A 52 -7.44 4.50 -1.00
CA TRP A 52 -8.00 3.85 0.18
C TRP A 52 -7.21 4.19 1.43
N GLU A 53 -7.90 4.41 2.54
CA GLU A 53 -7.34 4.56 3.88
C GLU A 53 -8.28 3.93 4.90
N GLY A 54 -7.75 3.11 5.79
CA GLY A 54 -8.55 2.46 6.83
C GLY A 54 -7.72 1.53 7.71
N ILE A 55 -8.39 0.84 8.62
CA ILE A 55 -7.77 -0.21 9.43
C ILE A 55 -7.06 -1.21 8.52
N SER A 56 -5.79 -1.52 8.84
CA SER A 56 -4.98 -2.47 8.09
C SER A 56 -5.78 -3.74 7.79
N PRO A 57 -5.96 -4.10 6.50
CA PRO A 57 -6.68 -5.31 6.12
C PRO A 57 -5.83 -6.57 6.35
N PHE A 58 -4.55 -6.42 6.70
CA PHE A 58 -3.63 -7.53 6.90
C PHE A 58 -3.82 -8.17 8.28
N PRO A 59 -3.87 -9.50 8.37
CA PRO A 59 -4.03 -10.21 9.62
C PRO A 59 -2.84 -10.01 10.56
N HIS A 60 -3.08 -10.30 11.84
CA HIS A 60 -2.05 -10.42 12.86
C HIS A 60 -1.72 -11.90 13.06
N GLY A 61 -0.44 -12.27 13.03
CA GLY A 61 0.04 -13.63 13.26
C GLY A 61 0.22 -14.51 12.01
N ASP A 62 -0.24 -14.07 10.83
CA ASP A 62 -0.05 -14.77 9.56
C ASP A 62 0.02 -13.78 8.37
N TRP A 63 0.42 -14.25 7.19
CA TRP A 63 0.41 -13.47 5.96
C TRP A 63 -0.99 -13.46 5.32
N GLY A 64 -1.42 -12.30 4.84
CA GLY A 64 -2.66 -12.14 4.08
C GLY A 64 -2.50 -11.24 2.88
N SER A 65 -3.43 -11.37 1.92
CA SER A 65 -3.42 -10.60 0.69
C SER A 65 -4.65 -9.69 0.61
N VAL A 66 -4.45 -8.48 0.08
CA VAL A 66 -5.52 -7.56 -0.29
C VAL A 66 -5.33 -7.15 -1.74
N ALA A 67 -6.43 -6.97 -2.47
CA ALA A 67 -6.41 -6.53 -3.85
C ALA A 67 -7.17 -5.22 -3.99
N TRP A 68 -6.54 -4.23 -4.62
CA TRP A 68 -7.22 -3.04 -5.11
C TRP A 68 -7.42 -3.15 -6.62
N VAL A 69 -8.66 -3.00 -7.06
CA VAL A 69 -9.04 -2.99 -8.47
C VAL A 69 -9.31 -1.55 -8.88
N ILE A 70 -8.62 -1.10 -9.92
CA ILE A 70 -8.72 0.26 -10.44
C ILE A 70 -9.23 0.15 -11.87
N ASP A 71 -10.53 0.41 -12.02
CA ASP A 71 -11.26 0.36 -13.30
C ASP A 71 -11.49 1.77 -13.90
N ASP A 72 -10.93 2.82 -13.27
CA ASP A 72 -10.95 4.18 -13.79
C ASP A 72 -9.60 4.51 -14.47
N PRO A 73 -9.54 4.54 -15.82
CA PRO A 73 -8.30 4.84 -16.55
C PRO A 73 -7.74 6.23 -16.25
N SER A 74 -8.57 7.17 -15.77
CA SER A 74 -8.10 8.52 -15.43
C SER A 74 -7.14 8.53 -14.24
N LEU A 75 -7.18 7.49 -13.41
CA LEU A 75 -6.26 7.30 -12.28
C LEU A 75 -4.94 6.64 -12.69
N LEU A 76 -4.91 6.06 -13.90
CA LEU A 76 -3.79 5.30 -14.44
C LEU A 76 -3.06 6.04 -15.58
N ILE A 77 -3.32 7.35 -15.72
CA ILE A 77 -2.71 8.19 -16.76
C ILE A 77 -1.18 8.28 -16.54
N GLY A 78 -0.45 8.09 -17.64
CA GLY A 78 1.00 8.25 -17.69
C GLY A 78 1.69 6.96 -18.14
N SER A 79 2.99 7.06 -18.41
CA SER A 79 3.80 5.92 -18.85
C SER A 79 4.19 4.96 -17.73
N SER A 80 3.79 5.26 -16.49
CA SER A 80 4.09 4.45 -15.31
C SER A 80 2.99 4.52 -14.25
N ILE A 81 2.71 3.39 -13.60
CA ILE A 81 1.91 3.31 -12.38
C ILE A 81 2.86 3.39 -11.18
N ARG A 82 2.69 4.42 -10.33
CA ARG A 82 3.34 4.48 -9.03
C ARG A 82 2.39 4.03 -7.94
N VAL A 83 2.68 2.90 -7.31
CA VAL A 83 1.97 2.39 -6.13
C VAL A 83 2.72 2.82 -4.88
N MET A 84 2.00 3.30 -3.88
CA MET A 84 2.54 3.59 -2.55
C MET A 84 1.64 2.97 -1.48
N VAL A 85 2.26 2.28 -0.54
CA VAL A 85 1.63 1.74 0.65
C VAL A 85 2.28 2.41 1.85
N SER A 86 1.48 2.94 2.78
CA SER A 86 1.99 3.60 3.98
C SER A 86 1.21 3.24 5.24
N ASN A 87 1.90 3.22 6.38
CA ASN A 87 1.28 3.16 7.70
C ASN A 87 1.02 4.59 8.18
N ALA A 88 -0.26 4.97 8.20
CA ALA A 88 -0.73 6.30 8.59
C ALA A 88 -0.97 6.44 10.10
N THR A 89 -0.82 5.36 10.89
CA THR A 89 -0.90 5.47 12.36
C THR A 89 0.35 6.16 12.90
N PRO A 90 0.25 7.17 13.78
CA PRO A 90 1.42 7.78 14.43
C PRO A 90 2.28 6.75 15.16
N GLY A 91 3.60 6.90 15.08
CA GLY A 91 4.52 6.01 15.80
C GLY A 91 5.98 6.26 15.48
N ALA A 92 6.85 5.62 16.26
CA ALA A 92 8.29 5.71 16.09
C ALA A 92 8.84 4.59 15.18
N ALA A 93 10.04 4.78 14.65
CA ALA A 93 10.75 3.73 13.92
C ALA A 93 11.03 2.53 14.83
N GLN A 94 10.96 1.32 14.27
CA GLN A 94 11.25 0.06 14.98
C GLN A 94 10.34 -0.22 16.19
N GLN A 95 9.18 0.45 16.26
CA GLN A 95 8.17 0.24 17.31
C GLN A 95 6.82 -0.09 16.69
N GLU A 96 5.98 -0.78 17.46
CA GLU A 96 4.58 -0.99 17.10
C GLU A 96 3.80 0.34 17.17
N PRO A 97 2.73 0.49 16.36
CA PRO A 97 2.25 -0.44 15.35
C PRO A 97 3.05 -0.42 14.05
N TRP A 98 3.16 -1.57 13.39
CA TRP A 98 3.83 -1.69 12.10
C TRP A 98 3.10 -2.62 11.13
N VAL A 99 3.35 -2.42 9.83
CA VAL A 99 2.86 -3.28 8.75
C VAL A 99 4.05 -3.82 7.96
N ALA A 100 4.15 -5.14 7.81
CA ALA A 100 5.10 -5.77 6.90
C ALA A 100 4.46 -5.96 5.53
N ILE A 101 5.17 -5.59 4.48
CA ILE A 101 4.79 -5.86 3.09
C ILE A 101 5.86 -6.78 2.52
N THR A 102 5.46 -7.90 1.92
CA THR A 102 6.37 -8.85 1.28
C THR A 102 6.34 -8.69 -0.23
N THR A 103 5.14 -8.70 -0.81
CA THR A 103 4.94 -8.71 -2.26
C THR A 103 3.97 -7.60 -2.64
N VAL A 104 4.30 -6.90 -3.73
CA VAL A 104 3.38 -6.01 -4.44
C VAL A 104 3.37 -6.46 -5.90
N THR A 105 2.25 -6.98 -6.37
CA THR A 105 2.06 -7.45 -7.73
C THR A 105 1.07 -6.55 -8.45
N VAL A 106 1.45 -6.06 -9.63
CA VAL A 106 0.62 -5.19 -10.46
C VAL A 106 0.28 -5.94 -11.74
N TYR A 107 -1.00 -6.25 -11.92
CA TYR A 107 -1.56 -6.72 -13.19
C TYR A 107 -2.20 -5.55 -13.90
N TYR A 108 -2.00 -5.41 -15.21
CA TYR A 108 -2.58 -4.31 -15.97
C TYR A 108 -2.89 -4.72 -17.42
N GLU A 109 -3.88 -4.04 -18.02
CA GLU A 109 -4.33 -4.19 -19.42
C GLU A 109 -4.60 -2.83 -20.08
#